data_AF-A0A1G7DC84-F1
#
_entry.id   AF-A0A1G7DC84-F1
#
_cell.length_a   1.000
_cell.length_b   1.000
_cell.length_c   1.000
_cell.angle_alpha   90.00
_cell.angle_beta   90.00
_cell.angle_gamma   90.00
#
_symmetry.space_group_name_H-M   'P 1'
#
loop_
_entity.id
_entity.type
_entity.pdbx_description
1 polymer ?
#
loop_
_entity_poly.entity_id
_entity_poly.type
_entity_poly.pdbx_seq_one_letter_code
_entity_poly.pdbx_strand_id
1 'polypeptide(L)'
;MHNFTTMNVGERNTSFVLNYLQTERIPIVSEDVLDIYPRKVVFFPVTGKAMVKRLAHAHPETLVEQEVRGNAATVAKATAGGSVDLF
;
A
#
# COMPACT_ATOMS: atom_id res chain seq x y z
N MET A 1 -26.46 1.36 7.61
CA MET A 1 -25.16 2.05 7.72
C MET A 1 -24.15 1.03 8.22
N HIS A 2 -23.29 0.50 7.35
CA HIS A 2 -22.34 -0.55 7.75
C HIS A 2 -21.16 0.06 8.50
N ASN A 3 -20.95 -0.41 9.73
CA ASN A 3 -19.81 -0.12 10.61
C ASN A 3 -18.50 -0.55 9.94
N PHE A 4 -17.86 0.35 9.18
CA PHE A 4 -16.44 0.20 8.84
C PHE A 4 -15.52 0.53 10.02
N THR A 5 -16.07 1.10 11.10
CA THR A 5 -15.33 1.59 12.27
C THR A 5 -14.93 0.51 13.28
N THR A 6 -15.39 -0.74 13.13
CA THR A 6 -15.22 -1.79 14.15
C THR A 6 -14.30 -2.93 13.73
N MET A 7 -13.68 -2.87 12.55
CA MET A 7 -12.84 -3.98 12.06
C MET A 7 -11.46 -3.47 11.68
N ASN A 8 -10.45 -3.80 12.51
CA ASN A 8 -9.06 -3.50 12.21
C ASN A 8 -8.53 -4.46 11.12
N VAL A 9 -8.84 -4.13 9.87
CA VAL A 9 -8.44 -4.92 8.70
C VAL A 9 -6.91 -4.98 8.58
N GLY A 10 -6.21 -3.90 8.95
CA GLY A 10 -4.74 -3.84 8.94
C GLY A 10 -4.10 -4.88 9.85
N GLU A 11 -4.57 -5.00 11.10
CA GLU A 11 -4.13 -6.03 12.04
C GLU A 11 -4.41 -7.45 11.54
N ARG A 12 -5.61 -7.68 10.99
CA ARG A 12 -5.97 -9.01 10.47
C ARG A 12 -5.11 -9.42 9.27
N ASN A 13 -4.88 -8.51 8.32
CA ASN A 13 -4.04 -8.78 7.15
C ASN A 13 -2.59 -9.04 7.57
N THR A 14 -2.07 -8.23 8.48
CA THR A 14 -0.70 -8.40 9.01
C THR A 14 -0.58 -9.76 9.69
N SER A 15 -1.52 -10.10 10.58
CA SER A 15 -1.52 -11.38 11.29
C SER A 15 -1.59 -12.57 10.34
N PHE A 16 -2.42 -12.50 9.30
CA PHE A 16 -2.51 -13.55 8.28
C PHE A 16 -1.17 -13.75 7.56
N VAL A 17 -0.55 -12.67 7.08
CA VAL A 17 0.71 -12.74 6.32
C VAL A 17 1.84 -13.29 7.19
N LEU A 18 1.96 -12.84 8.44
CA LEU A 18 2.98 -13.35 9.37
C LEU A 18 2.84 -14.86 9.58
N ASN A 19 1.62 -15.34 9.87
CA ASN A 19 1.36 -16.77 10.05
C ASN A 19 1.62 -17.58 8.77
N TYR A 20 1.24 -17.05 7.62
CA TYR A 20 1.47 -17.68 6.33
C TYR A 20 2.96 -17.82 6.04
N LEU A 21 3.74 -16.75 6.15
CA LEU A 21 5.19 -16.77 5.91
C LEU A 21 5.91 -17.71 6.88
N GLN A 22 5.49 -17.73 8.15
CA GLN A 22 6.02 -18.67 9.14
C GLN A 22 5.73 -20.13 8.75
N THR A 23 4.50 -20.42 8.32
CA THR A 23 4.07 -21.77 7.89
C THR A 23 4.86 -22.25 6.67
N GLU A 24 5.05 -21.36 5.69
CA GLU A 24 5.84 -21.62 4.48
C GLU A 24 7.36 -21.54 4.69
N ARG A 25 7.81 -21.24 5.91
CA ARG A 25 9.22 -21.08 6.29
C ARG A 25 9.97 -20.04 5.45
N ILE A 26 9.28 -18.96 5.09
CA ILE A 26 9.86 -17.82 4.38
C ILE A 26 10.31 -16.79 5.43
N PRO A 27 11.62 -16.49 5.55
CA PRO A 27 12.10 -15.56 6.56
C PRO A 27 11.70 -14.12 6.23
N ILE A 28 11.26 -13.39 7.24
CA ILE A 28 11.00 -11.95 7.16
C ILE A 28 12.33 -11.22 7.41
N VAL A 29 12.81 -10.49 6.41
CA VAL A 29 14.06 -9.69 6.51
C VAL A 29 13.82 -8.29 7.07
N SER A 30 12.60 -7.76 6.90
CA SER A 30 12.19 -6.43 7.37
C SER A 30 10.66 -6.30 7.30
N GLU A 31 10.06 -5.51 8.20
CA GLU A 31 8.63 -5.21 8.21
C GLU A 31 8.37 -3.73 8.53
N ASP A 32 7.30 -3.16 7.96
CA ASP A 32 6.80 -1.81 8.22
C ASP A 32 5.27 -1.81 8.11
N VAL A 33 4.60 -2.18 9.19
CA VAL A 33 3.15 -2.45 9.28
C VAL A 33 2.55 -1.82 10.54
N LEU A 34 1.21 -1.74 10.61
CA LEU A 34 0.44 -1.33 11.81
C LEU A 34 0.75 0.08 12.35
N ASP A 35 1.01 1.02 11.46
CA ASP A 35 1.17 2.43 11.80
C ASP A 35 0.02 3.25 11.22
N ILE A 36 -0.24 4.43 11.80
CA ILE A 36 -1.36 5.31 11.46
C ILE A 36 -1.16 6.08 10.15
N TYR A 37 0.09 6.19 9.68
CA TYR A 37 0.42 6.94 8.47
C TYR A 37 0.31 6.08 7.20
N PRO A 38 -0.42 6.54 6.18
CA PRO A 38 -0.44 5.83 4.89
C PRO A 38 0.95 5.86 4.24
N ARG A 39 1.24 4.81 3.45
CA ARG A 39 2.55 4.59 2.83
C ARG A 39 2.39 4.27 1.35
N LYS A 40 3.28 4.85 0.53
CA LYS A 40 3.50 4.38 -0.84
C LYS A 40 4.70 3.44 -0.84
N VAL A 41 4.50 2.22 -1.34
CA VAL A 41 5.52 1.17 -1.42
C VAL A 41 5.91 0.94 -2.88
N VAL A 42 7.20 0.77 -3.14
CA VAL A 42 7.74 0.36 -4.45
C VAL A 42 8.73 -0.78 -4.22
N PHE A 43 8.54 -1.89 -4.93
CA PHE A 43 9.43 -3.05 -4.86
C PHE A 43 10.25 -3.19 -6.15
N PHE A 44 11.57 -3.33 -6.00
CA PHE A 44 12.50 -3.58 -7.09
C PHE A 44 12.89 -5.06 -7.10
N PRO A 45 12.27 -5.91 -7.95
CA PRO A 45 12.43 -7.36 -7.89
C PRO A 45 13.86 -7.83 -8.17
N VAL A 46 14.58 -7.13 -9.06
CA VAL A 46 15.97 -7.48 -9.41
C VAL A 46 16.91 -7.33 -8.22
N THR A 47 16.69 -6.34 -7.35
CA THR A 47 17.57 -6.08 -6.19
C THR A 47 16.97 -6.50 -4.85
N GLY A 48 15.71 -6.94 -4.83
CA GLY A 48 14.96 -7.24 -3.60
C GLY A 48 14.70 -6.02 -2.69
N LYS A 49 14.81 -4.79 -3.22
CA LYS A 49 14.66 -3.57 -2.39
C LYS A 49 13.20 -3.15 -2.32
N ALA A 50 12.68 -2.98 -1.10
CA ALA A 50 11.39 -2.33 -0.85
C ALA A 50 11.64 -0.90 -0.38
N MET A 51 11.16 0.07 -1.15
CA MET A 51 11.20 1.49 -0.80
C MET A 51 9.85 1.91 -0.26
N VAL A 52 9.85 2.53 0.91
CA VAL A 52 8.63 3.01 1.56
C VAL A 52 8.70 4.52 1.75
N LYS A 53 7.68 5.23 1.26
CA LYS A 53 7.48 6.65 1.52
C LYS A 53 6.25 6.83 2.40
N ARG A 54 6.45 7.27 3.64
CA ARG A 54 5.36 7.74 4.52
C ARG A 54 4.73 8.99 3.90
N LEU A 55 3.41 8.99 3.80
CA LEU A 55 2.63 10.11 3.28
C LEU A 55 2.14 10.96 4.46
N ALA A 56 2.04 12.27 4.25
CA ALA A 56 1.37 13.13 5.21
C ALA A 56 -0.10 12.71 5.31
N HIS A 57 -0.69 12.89 6.50
CA HIS A 57 -2.15 12.80 6.63
C HIS A 57 -2.74 13.82 5.66
N ALA A 58 -3.43 13.33 4.65
CA ALA A 58 -4.15 14.21 3.76
C ALA A 58 -5.33 14.79 4.54
N HIS A 59 -5.33 16.11 4.72
CA HIS A 59 -6.60 16.80 4.85
C HIS A 59 -7.37 16.51 3.54
N PRO A 60 -8.62 16.00 3.60
CA PRO A 60 -9.34 15.53 2.42
C PRO A 60 -9.38 16.56 1.27
N GLU A 61 -9.37 17.85 1.61
CA GLU A 61 -9.30 18.98 0.67
C GLU A 61 -8.07 18.93 -0.27
N THR A 62 -6.94 18.41 0.20
CA THR A 62 -5.63 18.45 -0.50
C THR A 62 -5.34 17.21 -1.35
N LEU A 63 -6.05 16.09 -1.11
CA LEU A 63 -5.90 14.86 -1.89
C LEU A 63 -6.29 15.06 -3.36
N VAL A 64 -7.38 15.81 -3.59
CA VAL A 64 -7.88 16.10 -4.95
C VAL A 64 -6.83 16.86 -5.77
N GLU A 65 -6.15 17.83 -5.17
CA GLU A 65 -5.12 18.61 -5.86
C GLU A 65 -3.84 17.79 -6.14
N GLN A 66 -3.51 16.86 -5.25
CA GLN A 66 -2.32 16.01 -5.37
C GLN A 66 -2.54 14.82 -6.31
N GLU A 67 -3.76 14.28 -6.40
CA GLU A 67 -4.17 13.32 -7.42
C GLU A 67 -4.13 13.94 -8.82
N VAL A 68 -4.55 15.21 -8.96
CA VAL A 68 -4.48 15.93 -10.24
C VAL A 68 -3.04 16.24 -10.66
N ARG A 69 -2.16 16.65 -9.73
CA ARG A 69 -0.75 16.96 -10.02
C ARG A 69 0.15 15.74 -10.19
N GLY A 70 -0.15 14.66 -9.46
CA GLY A 70 0.62 13.42 -9.45
C GLY A 70 0.05 12.34 -10.36
N ASN A 71 -0.90 12.69 -11.24
CA ASN A 71 -1.64 11.70 -12.00
C ASN A 71 -0.74 10.99 -13.01
N ALA A 72 -0.14 9.90 -12.53
CA ALA A 72 0.47 8.89 -13.37
C ALA A 72 -0.56 8.32 -14.35
N ALA A 73 -1.88 8.51 -14.18
CA ALA A 73 -2.85 8.17 -15.21
C ALA A 73 -2.65 8.99 -16.50
N THR A 74 -2.17 10.23 -16.44
CA THR A 74 -1.84 11.03 -17.64
C THR A 74 -0.57 10.51 -18.33
N VAL A 75 0.39 10.02 -17.54
CA VAL A 75 1.67 9.47 -18.03
C VAL A 75 1.52 8.01 -18.49
N ALA A 76 0.67 7.22 -17.83
CA ALA A 76 0.39 5.82 -18.11
C ALA A 76 -0.64 5.63 -19.24
N LYS A 77 -1.57 6.58 -19.46
CA LYS A 77 -2.41 6.58 -20.68
C LYS A 77 -1.58 6.61 -21.96
N ALA A 78 -0.35 7.15 -21.89
CA ALA A 78 0.56 7.19 -23.03
C ALA A 78 1.30 5.86 -23.27
N THR A 79 1.37 4.94 -22.29
CA THR A 79 2.17 3.71 -22.38
C THR A 79 1.59 2.55 -21.55
N ALA A 80 0.77 1.71 -22.20
CA ALA A 80 0.59 0.26 -22.02
C ALA A 80 0.03 -0.35 -20.70
N GLY A 81 -1.06 -1.11 -20.84
CA GLY A 81 -1.39 -2.32 -20.03
C GLY A 81 -2.45 -2.13 -18.95
N GLY A 82 -3.44 -3.05 -18.92
CA GLY A 82 -4.69 -2.93 -18.15
C GLY A 82 -4.53 -2.72 -16.63
N SER A 83 -5.46 -1.93 -16.07
CA SER A 83 -5.55 -1.66 -14.65
C SER A 83 -6.13 -2.86 -13.91
N VAL A 84 -5.34 -3.46 -13.02
CA VAL A 84 -5.85 -4.33 -11.95
C VAL A 84 -6.02 -3.46 -10.72
N ASP A 85 -7.26 -3.24 -10.31
CA ASP A 85 -7.58 -2.73 -8.98
C ASP A 85 -7.62 -3.92 -8.01
N LEU A 86 -6.85 -3.83 -6.93
CA LEU A 86 -6.91 -4.77 -5.82
C LEU A 86 -7.36 -4.01 -4.57
N PHE A 87 -8.66 -4.17 -4.28
CA PHE A 87 -9.44 -3.83 -3.08
C PHE A 87 -9.41 -2.37 -2.59
#